data_AF-A0A2R7K5E0-F1
#
_entry.id   AF-A0A2R7K5E0-F1
#
_cell.length_a   1.000
_cell.length_b   1.000
_cell.length_c   1.000
_cell.angle_alpha   90.00
_cell.angle_beta   90.00
_cell.angle_gamma   90.00
#
_symmetry.space_group_name_H-M   'P 1'
#
loop_
_entity.id
_entity.type
_entity.pdbx_description
1 polymer ?
#
loop_
_entity_poly.entity_id
_entity_poly.type
_entity_poly.pdbx_seq_one_letter_code
_entity_poly.pdbx_strand_id
1 'polypeptide(L)'
;SEFTAINTNQEVGDKIGQALWDFYMYQIHVLRKVHADPHPGNFLVDDQNQLIALDFGCMKQIPDDFYIPYFELINKNIITD
;
A
#
# COMPACT_ATOMS: atom_id res chain seq x y z
N SER A 1 7.72 6.14 11.27
CA SER A 1 8.80 5.30 10.70
C SER A 1 10.14 5.89 11.15
N GLU A 2 11.18 5.08 11.34
CA GLU A 2 12.52 5.62 11.64
C GLU A 2 13.05 6.48 10.49
N PHE A 3 12.79 6.07 9.24
CA PHE A 3 13.15 6.81 8.03
C PHE A 3 12.57 8.24 8.03
N THR A 4 11.30 8.42 8.42
CA THR A 4 10.65 9.74 8.42
C THR A 4 11.25 10.70 9.45
N ALA A 5 11.91 10.20 10.49
CA ALA A 5 12.55 11.05 11.51
C ALA A 5 13.91 11.59 11.05
N ILE A 6 14.56 10.92 10.09
CA ILE A 6 15.90 11.27 9.60
C ILE A 6 15.90 11.87 8.20
N ASN A 7 14.88 11.60 7.39
CA ASN A 7 14.81 12.10 6.02
C ASN A 7 14.48 13.60 5.99
N THR A 8 15.36 14.40 5.37
CA THR A 8 15.14 15.82 5.11
C THR A 8 14.90 16.14 3.63
N ASN A 9 14.91 15.11 2.75
CA ASN A 9 14.75 15.27 1.32
C ASN A 9 13.32 14.89 0.90
N GLN A 10 12.55 15.87 0.43
CA GLN A 10 11.16 15.67 0.01
C GLN A 10 11.06 14.71 -1.18
N GLU A 11 11.94 14.82 -2.18
CA GLU A 11 11.90 13.99 -3.39
C GLU A 11 12.08 12.50 -3.04
N VAL A 12 12.99 12.21 -2.10
CA VAL A 12 13.17 10.85 -1.58
C VAL A 12 11.93 10.41 -0.81
N GLY A 13 11.37 11.29 0.02
CA GLY A 13 10.14 11.02 0.78
C GLY A 13 8.97 10.65 -0.14
N ASP A 14 8.77 11.42 -1.21
CA ASP A 14 7.71 11.20 -2.20
C ASP A 14 7.93 9.90 -2.96
N LYS A 15 9.17 9.60 -3.38
CA LYS A 15 9.52 8.33 -4.04
C LYS A 15 9.18 7.13 -3.16
N ILE A 16 9.54 7.17 -1.88
CA ILE A 16 9.26 6.09 -0.92
C ILE A 16 7.76 5.96 -0.64
N GLY A 17 7.07 7.09 -0.45
CA GLY A 17 5.62 7.12 -0.26
C GLY A 17 4.87 6.54 -1.46
N GLN A 18 5.29 6.89 -2.67
CA GLN A 18 4.72 6.35 -3.91
C GLN A 18 4.97 4.84 -4.02
N ALA A 19 6.18 4.35 -3.71
CA ALA A 19 6.47 2.92 -3.72
C ALA A 19 5.60 2.13 -2.73
N LEU A 20 5.36 2.69 -1.53
CA LEU A 20 4.48 2.08 -0.53
C LEU A 20 3.02 2.06 -1.00
N TRP A 21 2.57 3.16 -1.62
CA TRP A 21 1.24 3.25 -2.20
C TRP A 21 1.03 2.23 -3.32
N ASP A 22 1.97 2.15 -4.26
CA ASP A 22 1.93 1.22 -5.38
C ASP A 22 1.96 -0.24 -4.90
N PHE A 23 2.75 -0.53 -3.85
CA PHE A 23 2.77 -1.84 -3.20
C PHE A 23 1.37 -2.26 -2.74
N TYR A 24 0.63 -1.40 -2.03
CA TYR A 24 -0.72 -1.72 -1.57
C TYR A 24 -1.76 -1.72 -2.70
N MET A 25 -1.71 -0.76 -3.62
CA MET A 25 -2.66 -0.68 -4.74
C MET A 25 -2.54 -1.89 -5.66
N TYR A 26 -1.33 -2.34 -5.97
CA TYR A 26 -1.13 -3.53 -6.79
C TYR A 26 -1.71 -4.78 -6.12
N GLN A 27 -1.48 -4.92 -4.81
CA GLN A 27 -2.05 -5.99 -4.00
C GLN A 27 -3.57 -6.03 -4.01
N ILE A 28 -4.20 -4.87 -3.79
CA ILE A 28 -5.66 -4.74 -3.72
C ILE A 28 -6.29 -4.90 -5.12
N HIS A 29 -5.76 -4.18 -6.11
CA HIS A 29 -6.39 -4.02 -7.42
C HIS A 29 -5.99 -5.05 -8.46
N VAL A 30 -4.82 -5.67 -8.33
CA VAL A 30 -4.30 -6.66 -9.28
C VAL A 30 -4.28 -8.05 -8.67
N LEU A 31 -3.65 -8.22 -7.51
CA LEU A 31 -3.49 -9.55 -6.89
C LEU A 31 -4.73 -10.04 -6.14
N ARG A 32 -5.65 -9.13 -5.76
CA ARG A 32 -6.77 -9.40 -4.86
C ARG A 32 -6.29 -10.04 -3.54
N LYS A 33 -5.11 -9.64 -3.07
CA LYS A 33 -4.48 -10.11 -1.83
C LYS A 33 -3.72 -8.97 -1.20
N VAL A 34 -3.97 -8.68 0.07
CA VAL A 34 -3.40 -7.55 0.78
C VAL A 34 -2.58 -7.99 1.98
N HIS A 35 -1.44 -7.34 2.20
CA HIS A 35 -0.69 -7.40 3.44
C HIS A 35 -1.46 -6.63 4.52
N ALA A 36 -2.14 -7.35 5.41
CA ALA A 36 -3.07 -6.74 6.36
C ALA A 36 -2.36 -6.13 7.58
N ASP A 37 -1.04 -6.28 7.70
CA ASP A 37 -0.25 -5.69 8.77
C ASP A 37 0.48 -4.42 8.27
N PRO A 38 -0.02 -3.21 8.60
CA PRO A 38 0.61 -1.95 8.21
C PRO A 38 1.76 -1.54 9.12
N HIS A 39 2.25 -2.41 10.01
CA HIS A 39 3.31 -2.06 10.96
C HIS A 39 4.56 -1.54 10.22
N PRO A 40 5.08 -0.33 10.54
CA PRO A 40 6.22 0.25 9.84
C PRO A 40 7.49 -0.61 9.85
N GLY A 41 7.68 -1.43 10.89
CA GLY A 41 8.80 -2.37 10.99
C GLY A 41 8.80 -3.52 9.96
N ASN A 42 7.71 -3.70 9.20
CA ASN A 42 7.68 -4.63 8.07
C ASN A 42 8.35 -4.03 6.82
N PHE A 43 8.76 -2.77 6.88
CA PHE A 43 9.37 -2.05 5.78
C PHE A 43 10.70 -1.44 6.18
N LEU A 44 11.67 -1.54 5.28
CA LEU A 44 12.98 -0.93 5.39
C LEU A 44 13.21 0.01 4.21
N VAL A 45 13.86 1.15 4.46
CA VAL A 45 14.42 1.97 3.38
C VAL A 45 15.93 1.76 3.38
N ASP A 46 16.47 1.27 2.27
CA ASP A 46 17.91 1.04 2.13
C ASP A 46 18.69 2.33 1.79
N ASP A 47 20.01 2.23 1.74
CA ASP A 47 20.90 3.33 1.40
C ASP A 47 20.82 3.75 -0.08
N GLN A 48 20.14 2.97 -0.93
CA GLN A 48 19.78 3.34 -2.30
C GLN A 48 18.37 3.94 -2.42
N ASN A 49 17.74 4.31 -1.30
CA ASN A 49 16.39 4.87 -1.24
C ASN A 49 15.35 3.96 -1.92
N GLN A 50 15.44 2.64 -1.68
CA GLN A 50 14.43 1.66 -2.08
C GLN A 50 13.63 1.20 -0.86
N LEU A 51 12.33 0.98 -1.07
CA LEU A 51 11.45 0.41 -0.07
C LEU A 51 11.50 -1.12 -0.17
N ILE A 52 11.87 -1.78 0.92
CA ILE A 52 11.98 -3.24 1.03
C ILE A 52 10.90 -3.73 1.98
N ALA A 53 10.07 -4.67 1.54
CA ALA A 53 9.13 -5.39 2.39
C ALA A 53 9.81 -6.62 3.00
N LEU A 54 9.78 -6.74 4.33
CA LEU A 54 10.47 -7.77 5.10
C LEU A 54 9.56 -8.96 5.44
N ASP A 55 8.27 -8.70 5.61
CA ASP A 55 7.30 -9.70 6.05
C ASP A 55 6.07 -9.75 5.12
N PHE A 56 5.59 -10.97 4.89
CA PHE A 56 4.38 -11.32 4.16
C PHE A 56 3.53 -12.36 4.93
N GLY A 57 3.75 -12.53 6.24
CA GLY A 57 3.07 -13.51 7.07
C GLY A 57 1.58 -13.20 7.26
N CYS A 58 1.20 -11.91 7.21
CA CYS A 58 -0.19 -11.46 7.39
C CYS A 58 -0.91 -11.15 6.06
N MET A 59 -0.73 -11.99 5.04
CA MET A 59 -1.46 -11.83 3.77
C MET A 59 -2.90 -12.32 3.89
N LYS A 60 -3.84 -11.54 3.36
CA LYS A 60 -5.26 -11.86 3.28
C LYS A 60 -5.74 -11.80 1.83
N GLN A 61 -6.55 -12.77 1.42
CA GLN A 61 -7.23 -12.69 0.13
C GLN A 61 -8.43 -11.77 0.25
N ILE A 62 -8.68 -11.00 -0.81
CA ILE A 62 -9.85 -10.15 -0.98
C ILE A 62 -10.80 -10.91 -1.92
N PRO A 63 -11.91 -11.45 -1.40
CA PRO A 63 -12.93 -12.09 -2.23
C PRO A 63 -13.54 -11.11 -3.24
N ASP A 64 -13.91 -11.58 -4.44
CA ASP A 64 -14.51 -10.74 -5.47
C ASP A 64 -15.90 -10.21 -5.08
N ASP A 65 -16.66 -11.00 -4.32
CA ASP A 65 -17.97 -10.63 -3.77
C ASP A 65 -17.87 -9.50 -2.72
N PHE A 66 -16.69 -9.28 -2.15
CA PHE A 66 -16.38 -8.09 -1.37
C PHE A 66 -15.80 -6.98 -2.25
N TYR A 67 -14.79 -7.30 -3.06
CA TYR A 67 -14.03 -6.32 -3.83
C TYR A 67 -14.91 -5.52 -4.81
N ILE A 68 -15.71 -6.20 -5.63
CA ILE A 68 -16.48 -5.59 -6.71
C ILE A 68 -17.46 -4.54 -6.14
N PRO A 69 -18.41 -4.89 -5.25
CA PRO A 69 -19.37 -3.91 -4.76
C PRO A 69 -18.70 -2.82 -3.92
N TYR A 70 -17.62 -3.13 -3.20
CA TYR A 70 -16.91 -2.12 -2.39
C TYR A 70 -16.29 -1.03 -3.26
N PHE A 71 -15.61 -1.39 -4.36
CA PHE A 71 -14.95 -0.42 -5.23
C PHE A 71 -15.89 0.19 -6.27
N GLU A 72 -17.04 -0.43 -6.55
CA GLU A 72 -18.13 0.21 -7.28
C GLU A 72 -18.64 1.48 -6.58
N LEU A 73 -18.67 1.51 -5.24
CA LEU A 73 -19.06 2.71 -4.48
C LEU A 73 -18.18 3.94 -4.73
N ILE A 74 -16.97 3.78 -5.28
CA ILE A 74 -16.10 4.91 -5.63
C ILE A 74 -16.55 5.56 -6.95
N ASN A 75 -17.32 4.84 -7.76
CA ASN A 75 -17.90 5.39 -8.97
C ASN A 75 -18.99 6.39 -8.62
N LYS A 76 -18.74 7.68 -8.91
CA LYS A 76 -19.68 8.77 -8.66
C LYS A 76 -21.08 8.52 -9.24
N ASN A 77 -21.17 7.78 -10.35
CA ASN A 77 -22.43 7.48 -11.01
C ASN A 77 -23.33 6.52 -10.19
N ILE A 78 -22.76 5.79 -9.22
CA ILE A 78 -23.48 4.82 -8.37
C ILE A 78 -24.01 5.48 -7.08
N ILE A 79 -23.45 6.61 -6.65
CA ILE A 79 -23.80 7.28 -5.38
C ILE A 79 -25.01 8.24 -5.54
N THR A 80 -25.39 8.60 -6.76
CA THR A 80 -26.36 9.66 -7.04
C THR A 80 -27.78 9.19 -7.40
N ASP A 81 -28.08 7.89 -7.23
CA ASP A 81 -29.43 7.32 -7.33
C ASP A 81 -30.10 7.19 -5.96
#